data_AF-A0AAV0G8Q9-F1
#
_entry.id   AF-A0AAV0G8Q9-F1
#
_cell.length_a   1.000
_cell.length_b   1.000
_cell.length_c   1.000
_cell.angle_alpha   90.00
_cell.angle_beta   90.00
_cell.angle_gamma   90.00
#
_symmetry.space_group_name_H-M   'P 1'
#
loop_
_entity.id
_entity.type
_entity.pdbx_description
1 polymer ?
#
loop_
_entity_poly.entity_id
_entity_poly.type
_entity_poly.pdbx_seq_one_letter_code
_entity_poly.pdbx_strand_id
1 'polypeptide(L)' 'MELRSSLVAGTREMTLAEAVEKIVCNGVHRIWVVDNDGLLQGVLSLTDILKLIHLSLLGSFATPTSK' A
#
# COMPACT_ATOMS: atom_id res chain seq x y z
N MET A 1 -0.27 -26.63 -13.48
CA MET A 1 -0.41 -25.16 -13.54
C MET A 1 -0.04 -24.64 -12.17
N GLU A 2 1.26 -24.42 -11.93
CA GLU A 2 1.74 -23.92 -10.64
C GLU A 2 1.10 -22.55 -10.39
N LEU A 3 0.38 -22.42 -9.28
CA LEU A 3 -0.04 -21.15 -8.71
C LEU A 3 1.20 -20.41 -8.22
N ARG A 4 2.06 -19.95 -9.14
CA ARG A 4 3.05 -18.91 -8.83
C ARG A 4 2.25 -17.64 -8.63
N SER A 5 1.70 -17.49 -7.43
CA SER A 5 1.21 -16.21 -6.93
C SER A 5 2.34 -15.22 -7.19
N SER A 6 2.19 -14.30 -8.14
CA SER A 6 3.25 -13.34 -8.46
C SER A 6 3.52 -12.54 -7.19
N LEU A 7 4.62 -12.84 -6.49
CA LEU A 7 5.00 -12.15 -5.27
C LEU A 7 5.61 -10.82 -5.71
N VAL A 8 4.91 -9.73 -5.41
CA VAL A 8 5.41 -8.39 -5.69
C VAL A 8 6.05 -7.84 -4.41
N ALA A 9 7.30 -7.43 -4.52
CA ALA A 9 8.06 -6.79 -3.45
C ALA A 9 8.23 -5.28 -3.70
N GLY A 10 8.36 -4.54 -2.62
CA GLY A 10 8.74 -3.12 -2.57
C GLY A 10 9.59 -2.84 -1.34
N THR A 11 10.28 -1.71 -1.32
CA THR A 11 11.07 -1.30 -0.14
C THR A 11 10.27 -0.35 0.74
N ARG A 12 10.84 0.05 1.89
CA ARG A 12 10.18 1.00 2.82
C ARG A 12 10.08 2.42 2.27
N GLU A 13 10.92 2.76 1.30
CA GLU A 13 11.00 4.07 0.65
C GLU A 13 9.99 4.20 -0.49
N MET A 14 9.37 3.09 -0.90
CA MET A 14 8.32 3.06 -1.92
C MET A 14 7.17 3.99 -1.53
N THR A 15 6.82 4.88 -2.45
CA THR A 15 5.68 5.78 -2.33
C THR A 15 4.35 5.04 -2.44
N LEU A 16 3.28 5.65 -1.93
CA LEU A 16 1.94 5.10 -2.09
C LEU A 16 1.53 4.97 -3.56
N ALA A 17 1.96 5.89 -4.43
CA ALA A 17 1.69 5.84 -5.86
C ALA A 17 2.33 4.60 -6.52
N GLU A 18 3.61 4.34 -6.24
CA GLU A 18 4.31 3.15 -6.73
C GLU A 18 3.68 1.86 -6.19
N ALA A 19 3.23 1.86 -4.93
CA ALA A 19 2.53 0.73 -4.33
C ALA A 19 1.21 0.43 -5.07
N VAL A 20 0.42 1.47 -5.38
CA VAL A 20 -0.83 1.33 -6.13
C VAL A 20 -0.55 0.83 -7.55
N GLU A 21 0.45 1.40 -8.24
CA GLU A 21 0.84 0.98 -9.58
C GLU A 21 1.25 -0.50 -9.61
N LYS A 22 2.10 -0.93 -8.66
CA LYS A 22 2.50 -2.34 -8.51
C LYS A 22 1.29 -3.26 -8.32
N ILE A 23 0.34 -2.89 -7.46
CA ILE A 23 -0.88 -3.66 -7.21
C ILE A 23 -1.72 -3.79 -8.47
N VAL A 24 -1.97 -2.70 -9.19
CA VAL A 24 -2.80 -2.67 -10.39
C VAL A 24 -2.14 -3.43 -11.53
N CYS A 25 -0.88 -3.12 -11.84
CA CYS A 25 -0.16 -3.71 -12.97
C CYS A 25 0.09 -5.21 -12.81
N ASN A 26 0.26 -5.69 -11.57
CA ASN A 26 0.49 -7.12 -11.32
C ASN A 26 -0.80 -7.88 -10.94
N GLY A 27 -1.92 -7.20 -10.75
CA GLY A 27 -3.18 -7.83 -10.30
C GLY A 27 -3.07 -8.48 -8.93
N VAL A 28 -2.26 -7.92 -8.03
CA VAL A 28 -2.04 -8.47 -6.67
C VAL A 28 -2.71 -7.60 -5.61
N HIS A 29 -3.13 -8.21 -4.51
CA HIS A 29 -3.80 -7.48 -3.42
C HIS A 29 -2.86 -7.02 -2.31
N ARG A 30 -1.57 -7.38 -2.40
CA ARG A 30 -0.58 -7.12 -1.36
C ARG A 30 0.82 -6.99 -1.94
N ILE A 31 1.65 -6.21 -1.25
CA ILE A 31 3.07 -6.04 -1.55
C ILE A 31 3.84 -6.47 -0.30
N TRP A 32 4.87 -7.28 -0.51
CA TRP A 32 5.83 -7.63 0.53
C TRP A 32 6.85 -6.50 0.66
N VAL A 33 6.97 -5.93 1.84
CA VAL A 33 7.96 -4.88 2.12
C VAL A 33 9.24 -5.55 2.56
N VAL A 34 10.33 -5.29 1.85
CA VAL A 34 11.66 -5.86 2.13
C VAL A 34 12.67 -4.75 2.39
N ASP A 35 13.80 -5.08 3.01
CA ASP A 35 14.97 -4.20 3.07
C ASP A 35 15.88 -4.36 1.84
N ASN A 36 17.04 -3.69 1.87
CA ASN A 36 18.02 -3.71 0.78
C ASN A 36 18.68 -5.08 0.58
N ASP A 37 18.68 -5.94 1.59
CA ASP A 37 19.19 -7.31 1.52
C ASP A 37 18.09 -8.30 1.09
N GLY A 38 16.88 -7.79 0.80
CA GLY A 38 15.73 -8.58 0.37
C GLY A 38 15.03 -9.33 1.52
N LEU A 39 15.36 -9.03 2.78
CA LEU A 39 14.72 -9.67 3.92
C LEU A 39 13.35 -9.05 4.18
N LEU A 40 12.38 -9.89 4.55
CA LEU A 40 11.01 -9.48 4.79
C LEU A 40 10.91 -8.56 6.03
N GLN A 41 10.40 -7.37 5.81
CA GLN A 41 10.14 -6.35 6.84
C GLN A 41 8.65 -6.17 7.14
N GLY A 42 7.76 -6.52 6.21
CA GLY A 42 6.31 -6.41 6.45
C GLY A 42 5.46 -6.65 5.20
N VAL A 43 4.17 -6.28 5.32
CA VAL A 43 3.20 -6.38 4.22
C VAL A 43 2.37 -5.10 4.13
N LEU A 44 2.14 -4.63 2.92
CA LEU A 44 1.17 -3.59 2.61
C LEU A 44 0.02 -4.21 1.83
N SER A 45 -1.21 -4.16 2.36
CA SER A 45 -2.39 -4.70 1.70
C SER A 45 -3.24 -3.62 1.04
N LEU A 46 -4.09 -4.02 0.09
CA LEU A 46 -5.10 -3.14 -0.50
C LEU A 46 -6.03 -2.54 0.57
N THR A 47 -6.36 -3.28 1.63
CA THR A 47 -7.18 -2.76 2.74
C THR A 47 -6.47 -1.64 3.49
N ASP A 48 -5.15 -1.71 3.67
CA ASP A 48 -4.38 -0.65 4.31
C ASP A 48 -4.39 0.62 3.44
N ILE A 49 -4.21 0.46 2.13
CA ILE A 49 -4.29 1.56 1.16
C ILE A 49 -5.68 2.22 1.20
N LEU A 50 -6.76 1.42 1.19
CA LEU A 50 -8.12 1.94 1.26
C LEU A 50 -8.39 2.69 2.59
N LYS A 51 -7.87 2.19 3.71
CA LYS A 51 -7.97 2.89 5.01
C LYS A 51 -7.25 4.24 4.97
N LEU A 52 -6.06 4.31 4.37
CA LEU A 52 -5.33 5.57 4.22
C LEU A 52 -6.13 6.58 3.39
N ILE A 53 -6.65 6.16 2.23
CA ILE A 53 -7.50 7.01 1.39
C ILE A 53 -8.73 7.47 2.16
N HIS A 54 -9.42 6.57 2.85
CA HIS A 54 -10.59 6.89 3.66
C HIS A 54 -10.27 7.96 4.72
N LEU A 55 -9.17 7.80 5.46
CA LEU A 55 -8.73 8.77 6.48
C LEU A 55 -8.37 10.12 5.86
N SER A 56 -7.67 10.13 4.72
CA SER A 56 -7.31 11.37 4.02
C SER A 56 -8.53 12.15 3.53
N LEU A 57 -9.59 11.46 3.13
CA LEU A 57 -10.84 12.09 2.69
C LEU A 57 -11.66 12.65 3.87
N LEU A 58 -11.66 11.97 5.02
CA LEU A 58 -12.38 12.41 6.22
C LEU A 58 -11.68 13.57 6.95
N GLY A 59 -10.34 13.66 6.86
CA GLY A 59 -9.57 14.78 7.43
C GLY A 59 -9.84 16.15 6.79
N SER A 60 -10.53 16.21 5.64
CA SER A 60 -10.85 17.45 4.92
C SER A 60 -12.20 18.08 5.30
N PHE A 61 -12.99 17.47 6.21
CA PHE A 61 -14.30 17.99 6.63
C PHE A 61 -14.39 18.43 8.09
N ALA A 62 -13.31 18.36 8.86
CA ALA A 62 -13.25 19.03 10.16
C ALA A 62 -12.91 20.51 9.93
N THR A 63 -13.91 21.30 9.52
CA THR A 63 -13.84 22.74 9.73
C THR A 63 -13.68 23.00 11.23
N PRO A 64 -12.78 23.92 11.65
CA PRO A 64 -12.84 24.43 13.00
C PRO A 64 -14.18 25.16 13.12
N THR A 65 -15.17 24.54 13.76
CA THR A 65 -16.37 25.24 14.19
C THR A 65 -15.92 26.44 14.99
N SER A 66 -16.24 27.63 14.45
CA SER A 66 -16.13 28.93 15.10
C SER A 66 -16.52 28.83 16.58
N LYS A 67 -15.59 29.25 17.44
CA LYS A 67 -16.00 30.06 18.58
C LYS A 67 -16.18 31.50 18.12
#